data_AF-A0A822ZT19-F1
#
_entry.id   AF-A0A822ZT19-F1
#
_cell.length_a   1.000
_cell.length_b   1.000
_cell.length_c   1.000
_cell.angle_alpha   90.00
_cell.angle_beta   90.00
_cell.angle_gamma   90.00
#
_symmetry.space_group_name_H-M   'P 1'
#
loop_
_entity.id
_entity.type
_entity.pdbx_description
1 polymer ?
#
loop_
_entity_poly.entity_id
_entity_poly.type
_entity_poly.pdbx_seq_one_letter_code
_entity_poly.pdbx_strand_id
1 'polypeptide(L)' 'MGWNYIRTKFNEIHRKSYHLHQFKNKFHAFKKRRSEYLSLINHTGFAMDPLTMMPTANEEVWDEFCKSNRWAKKY' A
#
# COMPACT_ATOMS: atom_id res chain seq x y z
N MET A 1 13.70 -20.37 4.50
CA MET A 1 12.91 -21.39 3.76
C MET A 1 11.80 -20.79 2.90
N GLY A 2 10.80 -20.07 3.45
CA GLY A 2 9.66 -19.56 2.66
C GLY A 2 9.99 -18.61 1.48
N TRP A 3 10.88 -17.64 1.67
CA TRP A 3 11.25 -16.68 0.61
C TRP A 3 11.91 -17.35 -0.61
N ASN A 4 12.77 -18.34 -0.38
CA ASN A 4 13.43 -19.06 -1.48
C ASN A 4 12.42 -19.88 -2.29
N TYR A 5 11.44 -20.49 -1.62
CA TYR A 5 10.36 -21.21 -2.28
C TYR A 5 9.54 -20.27 -3.17
N ILE A 6 9.09 -19.13 -2.65
CA ILE A 6 8.33 -18.11 -3.41
C ILE A 6 9.15 -17.65 -4.62
N ARG A 7 10.42 -17.31 -4.44
CA ARG A 7 11.31 -16.89 -5.53
C ARG A 7 11.41 -17.95 -6.61
N THR A 8 11.74 -19.19 -6.24
CA THR A 8 11.93 -20.29 -7.19
C THR A 8 10.64 -20.57 -7.96
N LYS A 9 9.51 -20.74 -7.27
CA LYS A 9 8.22 -21.01 -7.92
C LYS A 9 7.74 -19.85 -8.80
N PHE A 10 7.87 -18.62 -8.33
CA PHE A 10 7.48 -17.46 -9.14
C PHE A 10 8.32 -17.36 -10.41
N ASN A 11 9.64 -17.53 -10.30
CA ASN A 11 10.55 -17.47 -11.44
C ASN A 11 10.28 -18.61 -12.45
N GLU A 12 10.00 -19.82 -11.96
CA GLU A 12 9.61 -20.99 -12.76
C GLU A 12 8.32 -20.73 -13.54
N ILE A 13 7.25 -20.30 -12.86
CA ILE A 13 5.93 -20.07 -13.46
C ILE A 13 5.96 -18.92 -14.48
N HIS A 14 6.60 -17.81 -14.12
CA HIS A 14 6.58 -16.59 -14.94
C HIS A 14 7.74 -16.49 -15.93
N ARG A 15 8.65 -17.48 -15.96
CA ARG A 15 9.88 -17.47 -16.76
C ARG A 15 10.69 -16.18 -16.52
N LYS A 16 10.86 -15.81 -15.26
CA LYS A 16 11.61 -14.62 -14.82
C LYS A 16 12.80 -15.03 -13.96
N SER A 17 13.74 -14.11 -13.75
CA SER A 17 14.91 -14.32 -12.89
C SER A 17 15.01 -13.23 -11.83
N TYR A 18 13.97 -13.13 -11.00
CA TYR A 18 13.99 -12.18 -9.88
C TYR A 18 14.85 -12.71 -8.72
N HIS A 19 15.59 -11.81 -8.10
CA HIS A 19 16.36 -12.05 -6.89
C HIS A 19 15.50 -11.94 -5.64
N LEU A 20 15.96 -12.59 -4.56
CA LEU A 20 15.25 -12.63 -3.29
C LEU A 20 14.96 -11.23 -2.71
N HIS A 21 15.91 -10.29 -2.87
CA HIS A 21 15.76 -8.93 -2.37
C HIS A 21 14.61 -8.17 -3.07
N GLN A 22 14.32 -8.47 -4.34
CA GLN A 22 13.25 -7.81 -5.09
C GLN A 22 11.87 -8.19 -4.53
N PHE A 23 11.67 -9.46 -4.17
CA PHE A 23 10.46 -9.91 -3.49
C PHE A 23 10.31 -9.28 -2.11
N LYS A 24 11.38 -9.25 -1.32
CA LYS A 24 11.36 -8.59 0.00
C LYS A 24 11.04 -7.10 -0.13
N ASN A 25 11.67 -6.40 -1.06
CA ASN A 25 11.40 -4.98 -1.32
C ASN A 25 9.95 -4.75 -1.71
N LYS A 26 9.40 -5.60 -2.59
CA LYS A 26 7.99 -5.52 -2.99
C LYS A 26 7.05 -5.76 -1.81
N PHE A 27 7.36 -6.75 -0.97
CA PHE A 27 6.59 -7.03 0.24
C PHE A 27 6.63 -5.86 1.23
N HIS A 28 7.79 -5.25 1.45
CA HIS A 28 7.91 -4.06 2.29
C HIS A 28 7.11 -2.89 1.71
N ALA A 29 7.14 -2.68 0.39
CA ALA A 29 6.32 -1.67 -0.27
C ALA A 29 4.82 -1.93 -0.09
N PHE A 30 4.36 -3.18 -0.21
CA PHE A 30 2.97 -3.53 0.07
C PHE A 30 2.58 -3.34 1.53
N LYS A 31 3.45 -3.72 2.47
CA LYS A 31 3.23 -3.49 3.89
C LYS A 31 3.09 -2.00 4.19
N LYS A 32 3.96 -1.17 3.60
CA LYS A 32 3.88 0.29 3.72
C LYS A 32 2.55 0.84 3.18
N ARG A 33 2.16 0.48 1.96
CA ARG A 33 0.88 0.89 1.37
C ARG A 33 -0.33 0.47 2.19
N ARG A 34 -0.29 -0.74 2.77
CA ARG A 34 -1.34 -1.20 3.68
C ARG A 34 -1.40 -0.34 4.93
N SER A 35 -0.27 -0.01 5.55
CA SER A 35 -0.23 0.87 6.71
C SER A 35 -0.76 2.28 6.39
N GLU A 36 -0.33 2.84 5.26
CA GLU A 36 -0.82 4.12 4.72
C GLU A 36 -2.34 4.11 4.53
N TYR A 37 -2.87 3.06 3.89
CA TYR A 37 -4.31 2.86 3.73
C TYR A 37 -5.05 2.73 5.07
N LEU A 38 -4.51 1.96 6.01
CA LEU A 38 -5.11 1.83 7.34
C LEU A 38 -5.12 3.17 8.11
N SER A 39 -4.10 4.01 7.93
CA SER A 39 -4.08 5.35 8.52
C SER A 39 -5.18 6.26 7.95
N LEU A 40 -5.49 6.14 6.66
CA LEU A 40 -6.57 6.90 6.02
C LEU A 40 -7.94 6.49 6.58
N ILE A 41 -8.25 5.19 6.58
CA ILE A 41 -9.59 4.72 7.01
C ILE A 41 -9.83 4.91 8.52
N ASN A 42 -8.77 4.96 9.33
CA ASN A 42 -8.88 5.15 10.77
C ASN A 42 -8.90 6.64 11.16
N HIS A 43 -8.66 7.55 10.21
CA HIS A 43 -8.73 8.98 10.49
C HIS A 43 -10.18 9.46 10.44
N THR A 44 -10.59 10.19 11.48
CA THR A 44 -11.94 10.76 11.58
C THR A 44 -12.23 11.64 10.36
N GLY A 45 -13.42 11.50 9.78
CA GLY A 45 -13.85 12.28 8.61
C GLY A 45 -13.55 11.65 7.25
N PHE A 46 -12.82 10.54 7.19
CA PHE A 46 -12.75 9.72 5.99
C PHE A 46 -13.89 8.71 5.95
N ALA A 47 -14.63 8.71 4.84
CA ALA A 47 -15.53 7.65 4.44
C ALA A 47 -14.88 6.79 3.35
N MET A 48 -15.45 5.63 3.07
CA MET A 48 -15.06 4.81 1.93
C MET A 48 -16.16 4.88 0.88
N ASP A 49 -15.78 5.22 -0.35
CA ASP A 49 -16.69 5.09 -1.48
C ASP A 49 -16.88 3.60 -1.81
N PRO A 50 -18.11 3.06 -1.72
CA PRO A 50 -18.39 1.66 -1.99
C PRO A 50 -18.22 1.25 -3.46
N LEU A 51 -18.20 2.19 -4.40
CA LEU A 51 -18.03 1.91 -5.83
C LEU A 51 -16.56 1.84 -6.22
N THR A 52 -15.77 2.82 -5.78
CA THR A 52 -14.34 2.91 -6.14
C THR A 52 -13.42 2.25 -5.12
N MET A 53 -13.94 1.88 -3.94
CA MET A 53 -13.16 1.41 -2.79
C MET A 53 -12.04 2.39 -2.41
N MET A 54 -12.30 3.70 -2.57
CA MET A 54 -11.36 4.76 -2.26
C MET A 54 -11.80 5.59 -1.04
N PRO A 55 -10.86 6.08 -0.21
CA PRO A 55 -11.17 7.03 0.84
C PRO A 55 -11.70 8.34 0.27
N THR A 56 -12.87 8.78 0.73
CA THR A 56 -13.50 10.07 0.39
C THR A 56 -13.66 10.91 1.64
N ALA A 57 -13.34 12.20 1.55
CA ALA A 57 -13.43 13.15 2.64
C ALA A 57 -13.54 14.57 2.08
N ASN A 58 -13.99 15.50 2.92
CA ASN A 58 -14.02 16.92 2.58
C ASN A 58 -12.60 17.48 2.46
N GLU A 59 -12.45 18.61 1.77
CA GLU A 59 -11.15 19.25 1.52
C GLU A 59 -10.41 19.62 2.82
N GLU A 60 -11.14 20.10 3.84
CA GLU A 60 -10.60 20.41 5.15
C GLU A 60 -9.97 19.19 5.84
N VAL A 61 -10.62 18.03 5.74
CA VAL A 61 -10.13 16.76 6.32
C VAL A 61 -8.87 16.29 5.60
N TRP A 62 -8.82 16.45 4.28
CA TRP A 62 -7.62 16.13 3.49
C TRP A 62 -6.44 17.04 3.85
N ASP A 63 -6.68 18.35 4.04
CA ASP A 63 -5.64 19.30 4.41
C ASP A 63 -5.08 19.03 5.81
N GLU A 64 -5.95 18.73 6.78
CA GLU A 64 -5.53 18.33 8.13
C GLU A 64 -4.73 17.02 8.11
N PHE A 65 -5.21 16.03 7.34
CA PHE A 65 -4.52 14.75 7.21
C PHE A 65 -3.14 14.91 6.54
N CYS A 66 -3.03 15.71 5.48
CA CYS A 66 -1.77 15.95 4.78
C CYS A 66 -0.75 16.71 5.65
N LYS A 67 -1.20 17.60 6.56
CA LYS A 67 -0.32 18.28 7.52
C LYS A 67 0.37 17.30 8.47
N SER A 68 -0.34 16.28 8.92
CA SER A 68 0.20 15.24 9.82
C SER A 68 0.90 14.10 9.07
N ASN A 69 0.59 13.89 7.79
CA ASN A 69 1.11 12.79 6.97
C ASN A 69 1.82 13.28 5.71
N ARG A 70 3.14 13.54 5.79
CA ARG A 70 3.94 14.04 4.66
C ARG A 70 4.00 13.12 3.43
N TRP A 71 3.64 11.85 3.59
CA TRP A 71 3.57 10.89 2.49
C TRP A 71 2.24 10.97 1.72
N ALA A 72 1.19 11.49 2.36
CA ALA A 72 -0.13 11.61 1.77
C ALA A 72 -0.16 12.77 0.79
N LYS A 73 -0.76 12.53 -0.37
CA LYS A 73 -0.98 13.55 -1.40
C LYS A 73 -2.38 13.34 -1.96
N LYS A 74 -3.09 14.45 -2.19
CA LYS A 74 -4.34 14.48 -2.93
C LYS A 74 -4.03 14.13 -4.40
N TYR A 75 -4.85 13.27 -5.01
CA TYR A 75 -4.79 12.91 -6.43
C TYR A 75 -5.66 13.84 -7.26
#